data_AF-A0A2M8FQG8-F1
#
_entry.id   AF-A0A2M8FQG8-F1
#
_cell.length_a   1.000
_cell.length_b   1.000
_cell.length_c   1.000
_cell.angle_alpha   90.00
_cell.angle_beta   90.00
_cell.angle_gamma   90.00
#
_symmetry.space_group_name_H-M   'P 1'
#
loop_
_entity.id
_entity.type
_entity.pdbx_description
1 polymer ?
#
loop_
_entity_poly.entity_id
_entity_poly.type
_entity_poly.pdbx_seq_one_letter_code
_entity_poly.pdbx_strand_id
1 'polypeptide(L)'
;MFLIFDTETTGLPRDYKAPVSDSDNWPRMVQLAWQLHDESGKLLSAKNFIVKPEGFDIPIGVSKIHGITTERANNDGVELKIVLDVFLADLQKATFNVGHNVDFDVNIVGAEFYRLSIANNITELLVLDTMKSSIDFCALPGGRGGGFKYPKLIDLHEKLFNTGFGDAHDAAYDVDATARCFFELLKLNIIKPKGLLIGNISYEPPTLAAANFTKEKKDVNPEDILKTVTPISEALEKSDFIHLHNHTEFSILQSTT
;
A
#
# COMPACT_ATOMS: atom_id res chain seq x y z
N MET A 1 5.60 -16.69 -14.19
CA MET A 1 5.07 -15.31 -14.18
C MET A 1 5.27 -14.66 -12.82
N PHE A 2 5.52 -13.36 -12.79
CA PHE A 2 5.75 -12.57 -11.59
C PHE A 2 4.54 -11.67 -11.32
N LEU A 3 3.93 -11.81 -10.13
CA LEU A 3 2.89 -10.89 -9.67
C LEU A 3 3.51 -9.97 -8.62
N ILE A 4 3.72 -8.71 -9.00
CA ILE A 4 4.25 -7.66 -8.14
C ILE A 4 3.06 -6.88 -7.59
N PHE A 5 2.94 -6.76 -6.26
CA PHE A 5 1.81 -6.05 -5.66
C PHE A 5 2.19 -5.40 -4.33
N ASP A 6 1.38 -4.43 -3.94
CA ASP A 6 1.51 -3.63 -2.72
C ASP A 6 0.11 -3.27 -2.22
N THR A 7 -0.01 -3.11 -0.90
CA THR A 7 -1.27 -2.76 -0.23
C THR A 7 -1.12 -1.55 0.68
N GLU A 8 -2.07 -0.62 0.55
CA GLU A 8 -2.33 0.34 1.62
C GLU A 8 -3.37 -0.23 2.57
N THR A 9 -3.22 0.03 3.86
CA THR A 9 -4.05 -0.58 4.90
C THR A 9 -4.44 0.41 5.98
N THR A 10 -5.32 0.01 6.89
CA THR A 10 -5.71 0.82 8.04
C THR A 10 -4.66 0.85 9.16
N GLY A 11 -3.49 0.22 9.01
CA GLY A 11 -2.45 0.22 10.04
C GLY A 11 -1.50 -0.97 9.95
N LEU A 12 -1.05 -1.47 11.11
CA LEU A 12 -0.14 -2.63 11.20
C LEU A 12 -0.85 -3.78 11.93
N PRO A 13 -0.47 -5.04 11.66
CA PRO A 13 -1.01 -6.18 12.39
C PRO A 13 -0.57 -6.17 13.85
N ARG A 14 -1.38 -6.78 14.73
CA ARG A 14 -0.99 -6.95 16.14
C ARG A 14 0.16 -7.94 16.29
N ASP A 15 0.15 -9.00 15.49
CA ASP A 15 1.19 -10.01 15.37
C ASP A 15 1.45 -10.32 13.89
N TYR A 16 2.69 -10.08 13.45
CA TYR A 16 3.14 -10.38 12.09
C TYR A 16 3.22 -11.89 11.78
N LYS A 17 3.09 -12.75 12.79
CA LYS A 17 3.14 -14.21 12.65
C LYS A 17 1.77 -14.89 12.68
N ALA A 18 0.69 -14.13 12.87
CA ALA A 18 -0.64 -14.72 12.90
C ALA A 18 -0.99 -15.36 11.54
N PRO A 19 -1.75 -16.45 11.50
CA PRO A 19 -2.26 -16.97 10.24
C PRO A 19 -3.29 -16.00 9.64
N VAL A 20 -3.51 -16.07 8.32
CA VAL A 20 -4.54 -15.26 7.64
C VAL A 20 -5.97 -15.55 8.13
N SER A 21 -6.19 -16.72 8.73
CA SER A 21 -7.47 -17.10 9.34
C SER A 21 -7.77 -16.36 10.65
N ASP A 22 -6.76 -15.77 11.29
CA ASP A 22 -6.94 -14.81 12.37
C ASP A 22 -7.13 -13.42 11.77
N SER A 23 -8.22 -13.24 11.03
CA SER A 23 -8.44 -12.04 10.23
C SER A 23 -8.54 -10.75 11.07
N ASP A 24 -8.89 -10.83 12.36
CA ASP A 24 -8.98 -9.66 13.24
C ASP A 24 -7.60 -9.14 13.68
N ASN A 25 -6.56 -9.96 13.56
CA ASN A 25 -5.17 -9.55 13.75
C ASN A 25 -4.70 -8.57 12.67
N TRP A 26 -5.13 -8.80 11.42
CA TRP A 26 -4.65 -8.09 10.24
C TRP A 26 -5.48 -6.81 10.01
N PRO A 27 -4.85 -5.69 9.65
CA PRO A 27 -5.58 -4.47 9.31
C PRO A 27 -6.46 -4.67 8.07
N ARG A 28 -7.38 -3.73 7.83
CA ARG A 28 -8.24 -3.75 6.64
C ARG A 28 -7.49 -3.17 5.44
N MET A 29 -7.67 -3.79 4.28
CA MET A 29 -7.08 -3.32 3.02
C MET A 29 -7.83 -2.10 2.51
N VAL A 30 -7.08 -1.06 2.17
CA VAL A 30 -7.57 0.26 1.71
C VAL A 30 -7.28 0.46 0.23
N GLN A 31 -6.13 0.03 -0.25
CA GLN A 31 -5.76 0.05 -1.66
C GLN A 31 -5.06 -1.25 -2.01
N LEU A 32 -5.29 -1.74 -3.22
CA LEU A 32 -4.53 -2.85 -3.80
C LEU A 32 -4.13 -2.47 -5.22
N ALA A 33 -2.83 -2.48 -5.47
CA ALA A 33 -2.28 -2.33 -6.80
C ALA A 33 -1.39 -3.52 -7.14
N TRP A 34 -1.33 -3.87 -8.42
CA TRP A 34 -0.46 -4.93 -8.89
C TRP A 34 -0.09 -4.79 -10.36
N GLN A 35 1.00 -5.47 -10.70
CA GLN A 35 1.47 -5.70 -12.05
C GLN A 35 1.77 -7.20 -12.22
N LEU A 36 1.27 -7.78 -13.30
CA LEU A 36 1.62 -9.13 -13.72
C LEU A 36 2.58 -9.04 -14.91
N HIS A 37 3.76 -9.64 -14.76
CA HIS A 37 4.77 -9.70 -15.81
C HIS A 37 5.15 -11.14 -16.16
N ASP A 38 5.61 -11.33 -17.38
CA ASP A 38 6.33 -12.55 -17.75
C ASP A 38 7.81 -12.48 -17.34
N GLU A 39 8.55 -13.55 -17.64
CA GLU A 39 9.95 -13.74 -17.25
C GLU A 39 10.92 -12.79 -17.97
N SER A 40 10.48 -12.21 -19.10
CA SER A 40 11.26 -11.23 -19.86
C SER A 40 11.09 -9.80 -19.33
N GLY A 41 10.10 -9.57 -18.46
CA GLY A 41 9.75 -8.23 -17.97
C GLY A 41 8.63 -7.55 -18.74
N LYS A 42 8.02 -8.23 -19.71
CA LYS A 42 6.84 -7.75 -20.44
C LYS A 42 5.65 -7.61 -19.51
N LEU A 43 4.93 -6.50 -19.61
CA LEU A 43 3.73 -6.24 -18.82
C LEU A 43 2.53 -6.98 -19.44
N LEU A 44 1.82 -7.75 -18.62
CA LEU A 44 0.63 -8.50 -19.04
C LEU A 44 -0.67 -7.89 -18.49
N SER A 45 -0.62 -7.36 -17.27
CA SER A 45 -1.75 -6.73 -16.59
C SER A 45 -1.22 -5.74 -15.56
N ALA A 46 -1.87 -4.58 -15.43
CA ALA A 46 -1.64 -3.64 -14.34
C ALA A 46 -2.99 -3.14 -13.86
N LYS A 47 -3.22 -3.15 -12.54
CA LYS A 47 -4.47 -2.68 -11.93
C LYS A 47 -4.19 -1.97 -10.61
N ASN A 48 -5.08 -1.05 -10.26
CA ASN A 48 -5.04 -0.27 -9.03
C ASN A 48 -6.48 0.01 -8.60
N PHE A 49 -6.83 -0.37 -7.39
CA PHE A 49 -8.16 -0.16 -6.81
C PHE A 49 -8.06 0.39 -5.39
N ILE A 50 -8.88 1.40 -5.10
CA ILE A 50 -9.24 1.75 -3.73
C ILE A 50 -10.37 0.81 -3.32
N VAL A 51 -10.27 0.24 -2.12
CA VAL A 51 -11.29 -0.63 -1.56
C VAL A 51 -12.28 0.23 -0.79
N LYS A 52 -13.56 0.05 -1.10
CA LYS A 52 -14.64 0.70 -0.36
C LYS A 52 -14.76 0.08 1.04
N PRO A 53 -14.74 0.89 2.12
CA PRO A 53 -14.76 0.36 3.46
C PRO A 53 -16.15 -0.17 3.85
N GLU A 54 -16.19 -1.36 4.44
CA GLU A 54 -17.40 -1.98 4.99
C GLU A 54 -17.21 -2.30 6.48
N GLY A 55 -17.88 -1.52 7.33
CA GLY A 55 -17.85 -1.71 8.79
C GLY A 55 -16.55 -1.25 9.47
N PHE A 56 -15.77 -0.37 8.84
CA PHE A 56 -14.58 0.24 9.42
C PHE A 56 -14.33 1.63 8.86
N ASP A 57 -13.55 2.43 9.59
CA ASP A 57 -13.05 3.72 9.13
C ASP A 57 -11.54 3.62 8.89
N ILE A 58 -11.03 4.43 7.95
CA ILE A 58 -9.60 4.60 7.72
C ILE A 58 -9.08 5.65 8.71
N PRO A 59 -8.15 5.31 9.63
CA PRO A 59 -7.66 6.26 10.61
C PRO A 59 -6.95 7.45 9.96
N ILE A 60 -7.23 8.66 10.47
CA ILE A 60 -6.65 9.92 9.95
C ILE A 60 -5.11 9.89 9.94
N GLY A 61 -4.49 9.25 10.93
CA GLY A 61 -3.04 9.11 10.99
C GLY A 61 -2.46 8.31 9.81
N VAL A 62 -3.21 7.32 9.34
CA VAL A 62 -2.81 6.42 8.24
C VAL A 62 -3.19 7.04 6.89
N SER A 63 -4.37 7.68 6.81
CA SER A 63 -4.76 8.41 5.60
C SER A 63 -3.82 9.56 5.26
N LYS A 64 -3.14 10.17 6.25
CA LYS A 64 -2.09 11.18 6.00
C LYS A 64 -0.83 10.62 5.35
N ILE A 65 -0.61 9.31 5.45
CA ILE A 65 0.55 8.62 4.86
C ILE A 65 0.24 8.33 3.40
N HIS A 66 -0.90 7.67 3.11
CA HIS A 66 -1.22 7.20 1.77
C HIS A 66 -2.24 8.05 0.98
N GLY A 67 -2.85 9.06 1.61
CA GLY A 67 -3.76 10.02 0.95
C GLY A 67 -5.16 9.48 0.63
N ILE A 68 -5.64 8.44 1.32
CA ILE A 68 -7.01 7.91 1.12
C ILE A 68 -7.80 8.05 2.41
N THR A 69 -8.75 8.98 2.44
CA THR A 69 -9.68 9.12 3.57
C THR A 69 -10.85 8.13 3.47
N THR A 70 -11.56 7.89 4.57
CA THR A 70 -12.82 7.10 4.56
C THR A 70 -13.83 7.67 3.55
N GLU A 71 -13.96 9.01 3.50
CA GLU A 71 -14.87 9.68 2.55
C GLU A 71 -14.47 9.39 1.10
N ARG A 72 -13.18 9.55 0.78
CA ARG A 72 -12.66 9.25 -0.56
C ARG A 72 -12.85 7.77 -0.91
N ALA A 73 -12.57 6.86 0.01
CA ALA A 73 -12.75 5.43 -0.22
C ALA A 73 -14.22 5.04 -0.40
N ASN A 74 -15.16 5.73 0.26
CA ASN A 74 -16.60 5.53 0.03
C ASN A 74 -17.06 6.03 -1.35
N ASN A 75 -16.49 7.13 -1.83
CA ASN A 75 -16.87 7.77 -3.10
C ASN A 75 -16.22 7.10 -4.32
N ASP A 76 -14.92 6.84 -4.24
CA ASP A 76 -14.09 6.35 -5.34
C ASP A 76 -13.83 4.83 -5.29
N GLY A 77 -14.09 4.21 -4.13
CA GLY A 77 -13.72 2.83 -3.87
C GLY A 77 -14.64 1.80 -4.54
N VAL A 78 -14.08 0.61 -4.74
CA VAL A 78 -14.73 -0.56 -5.31
C VAL A 78 -14.98 -1.58 -4.21
N GLU A 79 -16.09 -2.31 -4.31
CA GLU A 79 -16.43 -3.37 -3.36
C GLU A 79 -15.31 -4.41 -3.27
N LEU A 80 -14.93 -4.78 -2.04
CA LEU A 80 -13.79 -5.67 -1.75
C LEU A 80 -13.84 -6.96 -2.59
N LYS A 81 -15.03 -7.58 -2.67
CA LYS A 81 -15.22 -8.82 -3.42
C LYS A 81 -14.84 -8.67 -4.89
N ILE A 82 -15.20 -7.55 -5.53
CA ILE A 82 -14.88 -7.29 -6.95
C ILE A 82 -13.37 -7.15 -7.12
N VAL A 83 -12.72 -6.39 -6.23
CA VAL A 83 -11.26 -6.20 -6.26
C VAL A 83 -10.54 -7.55 -6.12
N LEU A 84 -10.95 -8.39 -5.16
CA LEU A 84 -10.36 -9.71 -4.94
C LEU A 84 -10.63 -10.69 -6.09
N ASP A 85 -11.83 -10.70 -6.67
CA ASP A 85 -12.13 -11.56 -7.83
C ASP A 85 -11.23 -11.20 -9.03
N VAL A 86 -11.00 -9.90 -9.26
CA VAL A 86 -10.14 -9.40 -10.34
C VAL A 86 -8.66 -9.72 -10.05
N PHE A 87 -8.21 -9.56 -8.81
CA PHE A 87 -6.85 -9.92 -8.39
C PHE A 87 -6.62 -11.43 -8.52
N LEU A 88 -7.57 -12.25 -8.08
CA LEU A 88 -7.49 -13.71 -8.14
C LEU A 88 -7.28 -14.22 -9.57
N ALA A 89 -7.90 -13.59 -10.57
CA ALA A 89 -7.73 -13.95 -11.97
C ALA A 89 -6.28 -13.78 -12.48
N ASP A 90 -5.54 -12.80 -11.95
CA ASP A 90 -4.11 -12.63 -12.27
C ASP A 90 -3.22 -13.46 -11.34
N LEU A 91 -3.60 -13.63 -10.07
CA LEU A 91 -2.94 -14.52 -9.11
C LEU A 91 -2.87 -15.97 -9.60
N GLN A 92 -3.94 -16.49 -10.20
CA GLN A 92 -3.99 -17.85 -10.75
C GLN A 92 -2.99 -18.08 -11.91
N LYS A 93 -2.52 -17.00 -12.55
CA LYS A 93 -1.47 -17.07 -13.58
C LYS A 93 -0.08 -16.96 -12.97
N ALA A 94 0.04 -16.43 -11.76
CA ALA A 94 1.31 -16.14 -11.11
C ALA A 94 2.02 -17.41 -10.65
N THR A 95 3.35 -17.36 -10.69
CA THR A 95 4.23 -18.40 -10.11
C THR A 95 4.89 -17.88 -8.84
N PHE A 96 5.15 -16.57 -8.81
CA PHE A 96 5.81 -15.88 -7.71
C PHE A 96 4.99 -14.68 -7.26
N ASN A 97 4.81 -14.55 -5.95
CA ASN A 97 4.50 -13.28 -5.31
C ASN A 97 5.78 -12.47 -5.18
N VAL A 98 5.74 -11.22 -5.61
CA VAL A 98 6.88 -10.33 -5.62
C VAL A 98 6.47 -9.02 -4.97
N GLY A 99 7.36 -8.44 -4.18
CA GLY A 99 7.10 -7.16 -3.54
C GLY A 99 8.30 -6.68 -2.74
N HIS A 100 8.11 -5.64 -1.94
CA HIS A 100 9.11 -5.10 -1.04
C HIS A 100 8.60 -5.27 0.39
N ASN A 101 9.12 -6.26 1.13
CA ASN A 101 8.48 -6.78 2.35
C ASN A 101 7.13 -7.50 2.11
N VAL A 102 7.04 -8.20 0.97
CA VAL A 102 5.81 -8.79 0.41
C VAL A 102 5.07 -9.78 1.32
N ASP A 103 5.73 -10.35 2.33
CA ASP A 103 5.05 -11.21 3.31
C ASP A 103 3.92 -10.45 4.01
N PHE A 104 4.09 -9.13 4.22
CA PHE A 104 3.03 -8.29 4.76
C PHE A 104 1.82 -8.30 3.82
N ASP A 105 2.01 -7.91 2.56
CA ASP A 105 0.94 -7.79 1.56
C ASP A 105 0.24 -9.13 1.29
N VAL A 106 1.01 -10.23 1.21
CA VAL A 106 0.47 -11.59 1.05
C VAL A 106 -0.52 -11.90 2.18
N ASN A 107 -0.18 -11.54 3.41
CA ASN A 107 -1.05 -11.81 4.55
C ASN A 107 -2.24 -10.85 4.62
N ILE A 108 -2.09 -9.58 4.22
CA ILE A 108 -3.21 -8.64 4.10
C ILE A 108 -4.25 -9.16 3.10
N VAL A 109 -3.82 -9.47 1.88
CA VAL A 109 -4.72 -9.97 0.83
C VAL A 109 -5.28 -11.34 1.21
N GLY A 110 -4.45 -12.21 1.80
CA GLY A 110 -4.90 -13.52 2.31
C GLY A 110 -5.96 -13.41 3.41
N ALA A 111 -5.84 -12.46 4.33
CA ALA A 111 -6.85 -12.20 5.35
C ALA A 111 -8.16 -11.68 4.73
N GLU A 112 -8.09 -10.81 3.72
CA GLU A 112 -9.30 -10.35 3.02
C GLU A 112 -9.99 -11.48 2.24
N PHE A 113 -9.23 -12.36 1.59
CA PHE A 113 -9.79 -13.57 0.98
C PHE A 113 -10.48 -14.47 2.02
N TYR A 114 -9.87 -14.64 3.20
CA TYR A 114 -10.45 -15.43 4.28
C TYR A 114 -11.76 -14.82 4.79
N ARG A 115 -11.82 -13.50 5.00
CA ARG A 115 -13.04 -12.78 5.43
C ARG A 115 -14.22 -13.00 4.47
N LEU A 116 -13.96 -13.08 3.17
CA LEU A 116 -14.98 -13.34 2.15
C LEU A 116 -15.15 -14.82 1.79
N SER A 117 -14.44 -15.73 2.46
CA SER A 117 -14.46 -17.17 2.18
C SER A 117 -14.15 -17.51 0.71
N ILE A 118 -13.22 -16.77 0.10
CA ILE A 118 -12.79 -16.98 -1.29
C ILE A 118 -11.57 -17.91 -1.31
N ALA A 119 -11.73 -19.07 -1.96
CA ALA A 119 -10.63 -20.01 -2.17
C ALA A 119 -9.55 -19.41 -3.07
N ASN A 120 -8.29 -19.52 -2.65
CA ASN A 120 -7.14 -18.95 -3.32
C ASN A 120 -5.88 -19.73 -2.94
N ASN A 121 -4.77 -19.44 -3.62
CA ASN A 121 -3.46 -20.04 -3.40
C ASN A 121 -2.37 -19.00 -3.06
N ILE A 122 -2.73 -17.81 -2.57
CA ILE A 122 -1.77 -16.69 -2.42
C ILE A 122 -0.63 -17.05 -1.47
N THR A 123 -0.93 -17.73 -0.36
CA THR A 123 0.06 -18.14 0.65
C THR A 123 0.90 -19.35 0.22
N GLU A 124 0.52 -20.01 -0.89
CA GLU A 124 1.21 -21.20 -1.42
C GLU A 124 2.23 -20.85 -2.51
N LEU A 125 2.08 -19.68 -3.15
CA LEU A 125 3.02 -19.23 -4.17
C LEU A 125 4.39 -18.91 -3.59
N LEU A 126 5.42 -19.10 -4.42
CA LEU A 126 6.79 -18.76 -4.04
C LEU A 126 6.94 -17.25 -3.86
N VAL A 127 7.74 -16.84 -2.88
CA VAL A 127 7.95 -15.43 -2.56
C VAL A 127 9.33 -14.96 -3.06
N LEU A 128 9.36 -13.82 -3.76
CA LEU A 128 10.57 -13.07 -4.10
C LEU A 128 10.48 -11.67 -3.51
N ASP A 129 11.17 -11.47 -2.39
CA ASP A 129 11.14 -10.21 -1.65
C ASP A 129 12.36 -9.35 -1.99
N THR A 130 12.12 -8.19 -2.60
CA THR A 130 13.19 -7.26 -3.01
C THR A 130 13.89 -6.61 -1.81
N MET A 131 13.20 -6.41 -0.69
CA MET A 131 13.80 -5.88 0.55
C MET A 131 14.84 -6.85 1.08
N LYS A 132 14.45 -8.13 1.24
CA LYS A 132 15.33 -9.16 1.80
C LYS A 132 16.49 -9.49 0.86
N SER A 133 16.21 -9.54 -0.44
CA SER A 133 17.21 -9.91 -1.43
C SER A 133 18.28 -8.84 -1.66
N SER A 134 18.00 -7.59 -1.28
CA SER A 134 18.91 -6.45 -1.52
C SER A 134 19.67 -5.98 -0.28
N ILE A 135 19.55 -6.66 0.87
CA ILE A 135 20.22 -6.27 2.13
C ILE A 135 21.73 -6.08 1.93
N ASP A 136 22.40 -7.10 1.40
CA ASP A 136 23.86 -7.07 1.20
C ASP A 136 24.25 -6.13 0.05
N PHE A 137 23.37 -5.95 -0.94
CA PHE A 137 23.60 -5.04 -2.06
C PHE A 137 23.55 -3.57 -1.64
N CYS A 138 22.55 -3.21 -0.82
CA CYS A 138 22.40 -1.87 -0.27
C CYS A 138 23.42 -1.61 0.84
N ALA A 139 23.76 -2.62 1.64
CA ALA A 139 24.77 -2.57 2.70
C ALA A 139 24.57 -1.40 3.70
N LEU A 140 23.33 -1.10 4.05
CA LEU A 140 23.01 0.03 4.92
C LEU A 140 23.44 -0.27 6.37
N PRO A 141 24.19 0.63 7.04
CA PRO A 141 24.63 0.40 8.41
C PRO A 141 23.46 0.44 9.41
N GLY A 142 23.70 -0.11 10.61
CA GLY A 142 22.75 -0.02 11.73
C GLY A 142 21.68 -1.11 11.77
N GLY A 143 21.94 -2.27 11.14
CA GLY A 143 21.06 -3.44 11.25
C GLY A 143 21.17 -4.14 12.60
N ARG A 144 20.20 -5.01 12.86
CA ARG A 144 20.12 -5.79 14.09
C ARG A 144 21.33 -6.73 14.22
N GLY A 145 21.90 -6.83 15.42
CA GLY A 145 23.03 -7.74 15.68
C GLY A 145 24.33 -7.35 14.97
N GLY A 146 24.48 -6.08 14.55
CA GLY A 146 25.66 -5.61 13.82
C GLY A 146 25.64 -5.91 12.32
N GLY A 147 24.54 -6.46 11.79
CA GLY A 147 24.35 -6.66 10.36
C GLY A 147 23.91 -5.39 9.62
N PHE A 148 23.61 -5.55 8.33
CA PHE A 148 23.01 -4.48 7.53
C PHE A 148 21.52 -4.32 7.84
N LYS A 149 21.04 -3.09 7.75
CA LYS A 149 19.64 -2.73 7.90
C LYS A 149 18.86 -3.15 6.66
N TYR A 150 17.59 -3.54 6.84
CA TYR A 150 16.67 -3.68 5.71
C TYR A 150 16.53 -2.33 4.97
N PRO A 151 16.77 -2.31 3.65
CA PRO A 151 16.58 -1.10 2.86
C PRO A 151 15.09 -0.77 2.78
N LYS A 152 14.75 0.51 2.78
CA LYS A 152 13.44 0.95 2.29
C LYS A 152 13.41 0.83 0.76
N LEU A 153 12.22 0.83 0.17
CA LEU A 153 12.07 0.80 -1.28
C LEU A 153 12.81 1.98 -1.94
N ILE A 154 12.74 3.16 -1.34
CA ILE A 154 13.45 4.34 -1.85
C ILE A 154 14.98 4.20 -1.76
N ASP A 155 15.50 3.59 -0.70
CA ASP A 155 16.95 3.34 -0.55
C ASP A 155 17.44 2.39 -1.66
N LEU A 156 16.66 1.35 -1.97
CA LEU A 156 16.95 0.41 -3.05
C LEU A 156 16.87 1.08 -4.42
N HIS A 157 15.81 1.85 -4.67
CA HIS A 157 15.61 2.54 -5.94
C HIS A 157 16.74 3.56 -6.20
N GLU A 158 17.11 4.34 -5.19
CA GLU A 158 18.25 5.27 -5.26
C GLU A 158 19.56 4.53 -5.53
N LYS A 159 19.80 3.40 -4.87
CA LYS A 159 21.01 2.59 -5.08
C LYS A 159 21.12 2.04 -6.51
N LEU A 160 20.01 1.64 -7.11
CA LEU A 160 19.98 1.07 -8.46
C LEU A 160 20.03 2.13 -9.56
N PHE A 161 19.37 3.27 -9.36
CA PHE A 161 19.11 4.24 -10.45
C PHE A 161 19.62 5.65 -10.18
N ASN A 162 20.29 5.90 -9.05
CA ASN A 162 20.75 7.22 -8.59
C ASN A 162 19.63 8.27 -8.56
N THR A 163 18.39 7.84 -8.38
CA THR A 163 17.19 8.67 -8.34
C THR A 163 16.21 8.07 -7.34
N GLY A 164 15.51 8.91 -6.58
CA GLY A 164 14.35 8.47 -5.81
C GLY A 164 13.15 8.22 -6.73
N PHE A 165 11.99 7.97 -6.13
CA PHE A 165 10.70 7.98 -6.81
C PHE A 165 9.70 8.82 -6.00
N GLY A 166 8.71 9.39 -6.70
CA GLY A 166 7.68 10.24 -6.10
C GLY A 166 6.47 9.43 -5.62
N ASP A 167 5.61 10.08 -4.84
CA ASP A 167 4.31 9.53 -4.41
C ASP A 167 4.41 8.17 -3.70
N ALA A 168 5.46 7.99 -2.90
CA ALA A 168 5.56 6.85 -1.98
C ALA A 168 4.34 6.78 -1.06
N HIS A 169 3.92 5.56 -0.72
CA HIS A 169 2.66 5.26 -0.05
C HIS A 169 1.43 5.49 -0.94
N ASP A 170 1.60 5.33 -2.25
CA ASP A 170 0.51 5.02 -3.18
C ASP A 170 0.86 3.66 -3.79
N ALA A 171 0.04 2.64 -3.49
CA ALA A 171 0.32 1.27 -3.88
C ALA A 171 0.69 1.12 -5.36
N ALA A 172 0.10 1.91 -6.28
CA ALA A 172 0.44 1.80 -7.71
C ALA A 172 1.85 2.29 -8.05
N TYR A 173 2.31 3.33 -7.36
CA TYR A 173 3.65 3.90 -7.53
C TYR A 173 4.69 3.04 -6.82
N ASP A 174 4.36 2.51 -5.64
CA ASP A 174 5.22 1.56 -4.93
C ASP A 174 5.37 0.24 -5.70
N VAL A 175 4.32 -0.25 -6.36
CA VAL A 175 4.42 -1.42 -7.27
C VAL A 175 5.29 -1.12 -8.49
N ASP A 176 5.19 0.07 -9.10
CA ASP A 176 6.05 0.42 -10.24
C ASP A 176 7.52 0.52 -9.83
N ALA A 177 7.82 1.20 -8.73
CA ALA A 177 9.17 1.28 -8.18
C ALA A 177 9.70 -0.12 -7.82
N THR A 178 8.86 -0.96 -7.22
CA THR A 178 9.22 -2.34 -6.84
C THR A 178 9.46 -3.22 -8.06
N ALA A 179 8.59 -3.18 -9.07
CA ALA A 179 8.74 -3.95 -10.30
C ALA A 179 10.02 -3.56 -11.03
N ARG A 180 10.27 -2.25 -11.16
CA ARG A 180 11.50 -1.71 -11.74
C ARG A 180 12.75 -2.19 -11.00
N CYS A 181 12.75 -2.11 -9.66
CA CYS A 181 13.85 -2.61 -8.84
C CYS A 181 14.03 -4.12 -8.98
N PHE A 182 12.94 -4.89 -8.95
CA PHE A 182 12.95 -6.34 -9.06
C PHE A 182 13.61 -6.81 -10.36
N PHE A 183 13.20 -6.27 -11.51
CA PHE A 183 13.77 -6.66 -12.80
C PHE A 183 15.24 -6.25 -12.94
N GLU A 184 15.66 -5.14 -12.31
CA GLU A 184 17.08 -4.77 -12.28
C GLU A 184 17.90 -5.70 -11.37
N LEU A 185 17.36 -6.10 -10.20
CA LEU A 185 17.99 -7.09 -9.33
C LEU A 185 18.14 -8.46 -10.01
N LEU A 186 17.20 -8.84 -10.88
CA LEU A 186 17.31 -10.04 -11.71
C LEU A 186 18.45 -9.91 -12.74
N LYS A 187 18.55 -8.77 -13.46
CA LYS A 187 19.65 -8.52 -14.41
C LYS A 187 21.02 -8.55 -13.74
N LEU A 188 21.12 -7.99 -12.54
CA LEU A 188 22.33 -7.98 -11.73
C LEU A 188 22.63 -9.33 -11.09
N ASN A 189 21.79 -10.35 -11.30
CA ASN A 189 21.92 -11.68 -10.70
C ASN A 189 21.94 -11.66 -9.16
N ILE A 190 21.30 -10.67 -8.55
CA ILE A 190 21.13 -10.58 -7.09
C ILE A 190 19.96 -11.48 -6.68
N ILE A 191 18.83 -11.37 -7.38
CA ILE A 191 17.72 -12.31 -7.26
C ILE A 191 17.90 -13.42 -8.29
N LYS A 192 17.76 -14.68 -7.86
CA LYS A 192 17.82 -15.87 -8.72
C LYS A 192 16.65 -16.79 -8.41
N PRO A 193 15.51 -16.64 -9.12
CA PRO A 193 14.35 -17.48 -8.88
C PRO A 193 14.70 -18.95 -9.20
N LYS A 194 14.44 -19.86 -8.26
CA LYS A 194 14.74 -21.28 -8.45
C LYS A 194 13.91 -21.85 -9.59
N GLY A 195 14.55 -22.64 -10.45
CA GLY A 195 13.88 -23.32 -11.56
C GLY A 195 13.58 -22.42 -12.77
N LEU A 196 14.04 -21.16 -12.76
CA LEU A 196 13.86 -20.23 -13.85
C LEU A 196 15.21 -19.84 -14.47
N LEU A 197 15.32 -19.97 -15.79
CA LEU A 197 16.45 -19.44 -16.55
C LEU A 197 16.11 -18.01 -16.99
N ILE A 198 16.77 -17.05 -16.37
CA ILE A 198 16.62 -15.64 -16.73
C ILE A 198 17.32 -15.40 -18.08
N GLY A 199 16.53 -15.07 -19.09
CA GLY A 199 17.01 -14.66 -20.41
C GLY A 199 17.32 -13.17 -20.47
N ASN A 200 17.15 -12.56 -21.65
CA ASN A 200 17.23 -11.11 -21.79
C ASN A 200 16.03 -10.44 -21.11
N ILE A 201 16.29 -9.66 -20.06
CA ILE A 201 15.26 -8.89 -19.37
C ILE A 201 15.12 -7.50 -20.00
N SER A 202 13.89 -7.16 -20.38
CA SER A 202 13.44 -5.83 -20.76
C SER A 202 12.16 -5.52 -19.97
N TYR A 203 12.30 -4.73 -18.90
CA TYR A 203 11.16 -4.29 -18.10
C TYR A 203 10.30 -3.31 -18.89
N GLU A 204 9.00 -3.59 -18.97
CA GLU A 204 7.98 -2.73 -19.57
C GLU A 204 7.13 -2.09 -18.46
N PRO A 205 7.25 -0.78 -18.19
CA PRO A 205 6.47 -0.14 -17.13
C PRO A 205 4.99 0.04 -17.53
N PRO A 206 4.06 0.09 -16.56
CA PRO A 206 2.67 0.45 -16.84
C PRO A 206 2.52 1.95 -17.12
N THR A 207 1.36 2.32 -17.66
CA THR A 207 0.90 3.71 -17.60
C THR A 207 0.14 3.93 -16.30
N LEU A 208 0.67 4.76 -15.41
CA LEU A 208 0.06 5.06 -14.12
C LEU A 208 -1.00 6.17 -14.22
N ALA A 209 -2.07 6.02 -13.46
CA ALA A 209 -3.02 7.10 -13.20
C ALA A 209 -2.44 8.10 -12.18
N ALA A 210 -3.09 9.25 -12.02
CA ALA A 210 -2.65 10.27 -11.07
C ALA A 210 -2.68 9.75 -9.62
N ALA A 211 -1.58 9.97 -8.88
CA ALA A 211 -1.39 9.58 -7.49
C ALA A 211 -2.46 10.11 -6.53
N ASN A 212 -2.63 9.43 -5.40
CA ASN A 212 -3.61 9.74 -4.35
C ASN A 212 -3.65 11.22 -3.97
N PHE A 213 -2.51 11.83 -3.63
CA PHE A 213 -2.44 13.23 -3.20
C PHE A 213 -2.71 14.25 -4.31
N THR A 214 -2.65 13.86 -5.58
CA THR A 214 -2.98 14.77 -6.69
C THR A 214 -4.49 14.96 -6.85
N LYS A 215 -5.29 13.94 -6.48
CA LYS A 215 -6.75 14.00 -6.57
C LYS A 215 -7.40 14.80 -5.44
N GLU A 216 -6.77 14.86 -4.26
CA GLU A 216 -7.23 15.71 -3.15
C GLU A 216 -6.96 17.20 -3.38
N LYS A 217 -5.93 17.54 -4.19
CA LYS A 217 -5.65 18.93 -4.61
C LYS A 217 -6.62 19.43 -5.69
N LYS A 218 -7.91 19.11 -5.60
CA LYS A 218 -8.90 19.97 -6.26
C LYS A 218 -8.86 21.30 -5.52
N ASP A 219 -8.51 22.37 -6.23
CA ASP A 219 -8.45 23.73 -5.72
C ASP A 219 -9.76 24.08 -4.99
N VAL A 220 -9.77 23.89 -3.68
CA VAL A 220 -10.78 24.51 -2.85
C VAL A 220 -10.35 25.96 -2.75
N ASN A 221 -11.01 26.84 -3.52
CA ASN A 221 -10.81 28.28 -3.38
C ASN A 221 -11.07 28.62 -1.89
N PRO A 222 -10.12 29.20 -1.14
CA PRO A 222 -10.33 29.55 0.25
C PRO A 222 -11.58 30.42 0.47
N GLU A 223 -11.97 31.18 -0.55
CA GLU A 223 -13.19 31.99 -0.56
C GLU A 223 -14.48 31.15 -0.55
N ASP A 224 -14.48 29.91 -1.03
CA ASP A 224 -15.66 29.04 -1.03
C ASP A 224 -15.87 28.36 0.33
N ILE A 225 -14.81 28.20 1.15
CA ILE A 225 -14.90 27.68 2.52
C ILE A 225 -15.50 28.74 3.47
N LEU A 226 -15.30 30.03 3.18
CA LEU A 226 -15.78 31.16 3.99
C LEU A 226 -17.21 31.60 3.64
N LYS A 227 -17.85 31.02 2.61
CA LYS A 227 -19.18 31.45 2.12
C LYS A 227 -20.37 30.88 2.86
N THR A 228 -20.22 30.07 3.90
CA THR A 228 -21.32 29.82 4.84
C THR A 228 -21.49 31.01 5.78
N VAL A 229 -21.93 32.14 5.22
CA VAL A 229 -22.51 33.24 5.99
C VAL A 229 -23.95 32.84 6.31
N THR A 230 -24.11 31.89 7.22
CA THR A 230 -25.37 31.82 7.97
C THR A 230 -25.41 33.10 8.80
N PRO A 231 -26.43 33.98 8.65
CA PRO A 231 -26.53 35.16 9.50
C PRO A 231 -26.54 34.68 10.95
N ILE A 232 -25.54 35.10 11.72
CA ILE A 232 -25.46 34.85 13.15
C ILE A 232 -26.73 35.44 13.74
N SER A 233 -27.57 34.62 14.38
CA SER A 233 -28.83 35.13 14.95
C SER A 233 -28.51 36.25 15.95
N GLU A 234 -29.32 37.32 15.99
CA GLU A 234 -29.15 38.43 16.94
C GLU A 234 -29.05 37.97 18.42
N ALA A 235 -29.58 36.78 18.73
CA ALA A 235 -29.46 36.17 20.05
C ALA A 235 -28.01 35.77 20.44
N LEU A 236 -27.15 35.51 19.45
CA LEU A 236 -25.76 35.09 19.66
C LEU A 236 -24.81 36.29 19.80
N GLU A 237 -25.16 37.49 19.31
CA GLU A 237 -24.33 38.70 19.48
C GLU A 237 -24.17 39.12 20.95
N LYS A 238 -25.15 38.78 21.80
CA LYS A 238 -25.15 39.09 23.23
C LYS A 238 -24.76 37.91 24.11
N SER A 239 -24.38 36.79 23.50
CA SER A 239 -24.00 35.59 24.25
C SER A 239 -22.51 35.65 24.59
N ASP A 240 -22.17 35.40 25.85
CA ASP A 240 -20.78 35.29 26.26
C ASP A 240 -20.15 34.06 25.59
N PHE A 241 -19.08 34.30 24.85
CA PHE A 241 -18.29 33.21 24.26
C PHE A 241 -17.56 32.48 25.38
N ILE A 242 -17.86 31.20 25.54
CA ILE A 242 -17.19 30.33 26.51
C ILE A 242 -16.45 29.24 25.75
N HIS A 243 -15.13 29.21 25.88
CA HIS A 243 -14.32 28.10 25.37
C HIS A 243 -14.31 26.97 26.41
N LEU A 244 -15.21 26.00 26.24
CA LEU A 244 -15.32 24.87 27.15
C LEU A 244 -14.20 23.85 26.86
N HIS A 245 -13.20 23.78 27.74
CA HIS A 245 -12.20 22.71 27.69
C HIS A 245 -12.80 21.47 28.34
N ASN A 246 -13.21 20.50 27.52
CA ASN A 246 -13.67 19.21 28.02
C ASN A 246 -12.46 18.30 28.27
N HIS A 247 -11.94 18.30 29.50
CA HIS A 247 -10.96 17.31 29.94
C HIS A 247 -11.71 16.07 30.45
N THR A 248 -12.06 15.16 29.54
CA THR A 248 -12.43 13.80 29.96
C THR A 248 -11.17 12.94 30.01
N GLU A 249 -11.02 12.10 31.04
CA GLU A 249 -9.96 11.08 31.09
C GLU A 249 -10.05 10.07 29.92
N PHE A 250 -11.20 10.05 29.21
CA PHE A 250 -11.42 9.23 28.01
C PHE A 250 -11.05 9.95 26.70
N SER A 251 -10.59 11.21 26.76
CA SER A 251 -10.10 11.96 25.59
C SER A 251 -8.59 11.83 25.37
N ILE A 252 -7.93 10.92 26.07
CA ILE A 252 -6.58 10.50 25.71
C ILE A 252 -6.72 9.59 24.49
N LEU A 253 -6.75 10.21 23.30
CA LEU A 253 -6.27 9.56 22.09
C LEU A 253 -4.83 9.12 22.37
N GLN A 254 -4.67 7.89 22.85
CA GLN A 254 -3.38 7.22 22.82
C GLN A 254 -3.07 6.90 21.36
N SER A 255 -2.58 7.92 20.66
CA SER A 255 -1.67 7.70 19.54
C SER A 255 -0.35 7.22 20.14
N THR A 256 -0.28 5.93 20.49
CA THR A 256 0.97 5.32 20.93
C THR A 256 1.94 5.18 19.75
N THR A 257 3.17 5.60 20.02
CA THR A 257 4.43 5.32 19.27
C THR A 257 4.65 3.85 18.96
#